data_AF-A0A2K2VEX0-F1
#
_entry.id   AF-A0A2K2VEX0-F1
#
_cell.length_a   1.000
_cell.length_b   1.000
_cell.length_c   1.000
_cell.angle_alpha   90.00
_cell.angle_beta   90.00
_cell.angle_gamma   90.00
#
_symmetry.space_group_name_H-M   'P 1'
#
loop_
_entity.id
_entity.type
_entity.pdbx_description
1 polymer ?
#
loop_
_entity_poly.entity_id
_entity_poly.type
_entity_poly.pdbx_seq_one_letter_code
_entity_poly.pdbx_strand_id
1 'polypeptide(L)'
;MDGRKNVKEIHDAESVERTVIKRILKTLYDLQDIRLRLELRTKVTKYTLCRNNHLVPLKKEYLTNPPETVICPICGAQAKIVTIESPKIISETLEAVEEKEKEIKKRLASFVKDQILYKEYLSKIRGVGEVMAAFLITFLDPAKFDKVSGMWKYCGLHVVNGKAPRRIAGQKTDFNPFARVMMWRLGEGIRMQGRSYRFIYELFLQESKEKHPDWTMAHHINHARRVTVKLFLSHYYEVSRALLGLPRRIPYPLMLNREKYIPPLIDEGSLSEKIEFFDKYALIKEDWARNKYIDLVKTIDQWWSSRKK
;
A
#
# COMPACT_ATOMS: atom_id res chain seq x y z
N MET A 1 -25.52 12.03 -37.06
CA MET A 1 -25.50 10.70 -36.41
C MET A 1 -24.08 10.16 -36.14
N ASP A 2 -23.01 10.92 -36.45
CA ASP A 2 -21.62 10.46 -36.29
C ASP A 2 -21.00 10.63 -34.89
N GLY A 3 -21.46 11.61 -34.10
CA GLY A 3 -20.82 11.91 -32.80
C GLY A 3 -21.04 10.87 -31.69
N ARG A 4 -22.07 10.02 -31.77
CA ARG A 4 -22.39 9.02 -30.72
C ARG A 4 -21.62 7.70 -30.87
N LYS A 5 -21.22 7.33 -32.10
CA LYS A 5 -20.39 6.13 -32.34
C LYS A 5 -18.97 6.33 -31.79
N ASN A 6 -18.41 7.52 -32.02
CA ASN A 6 -17.07 7.90 -31.58
C ASN A 6 -16.91 7.91 -30.04
N VAL A 7 -17.89 8.43 -29.28
CA VAL A 7 -17.83 8.46 -27.80
C VAL A 7 -17.91 7.05 -27.18
N LYS A 8 -18.71 6.16 -27.77
CA LYS A 8 -18.83 4.78 -27.29
C LYS A 8 -17.54 4.00 -27.54
N GLU A 9 -16.93 4.17 -28.72
CA GLU A 9 -15.65 3.54 -29.06
C GLU A 9 -14.51 4.03 -28.17
N ILE A 10 -14.46 5.31 -27.83
CA ILE A 10 -13.49 5.88 -26.88
C ILE A 10 -13.69 5.27 -25.48
N HIS A 11 -14.92 5.19 -24.99
CA HIS A 11 -15.23 4.60 -23.68
C HIS A 11 -14.89 3.10 -23.63
N ASP A 12 -15.18 2.37 -24.70
CA ASP A 12 -14.88 0.93 -24.80
C ASP A 12 -13.36 0.70 -24.86
N ALA A 13 -12.61 1.54 -25.58
CA ALA A 13 -11.14 1.52 -25.61
C ALA A 13 -10.53 1.83 -24.22
N GLU A 14 -11.04 2.83 -23.50
CA GLU A 14 -10.59 3.16 -22.14
C GLU A 14 -10.86 2.01 -21.16
N SER A 15 -12.02 1.35 -21.30
CA SER A 15 -12.37 0.16 -20.53
C SER A 15 -11.43 -1.03 -20.79
N VAL A 16 -11.04 -1.24 -22.05
CA VAL A 16 -10.08 -2.27 -22.45
C VAL A 16 -8.70 -1.95 -21.87
N GLU A 17 -8.21 -0.71 -22.01
CA GLU A 17 -6.92 -0.29 -21.47
C GLU A 17 -6.85 -0.50 -19.94
N ARG A 18 -7.88 -0.04 -19.21
CA ARG A 18 -7.98 -0.27 -17.76
C ARG A 18 -7.94 -1.77 -17.41
N THR A 19 -8.52 -2.63 -18.24
CA THR A 19 -8.49 -4.08 -18.06
C THR A 19 -7.10 -4.66 -18.29
N VAL A 20 -6.39 -4.19 -19.32
CA VAL A 20 -5.00 -4.55 -19.59
C VAL A 20 -4.09 -4.15 -18.42
N ILE A 21 -4.21 -2.92 -17.92
CA ILE A 21 -3.42 -2.43 -16.78
C ILE A 21 -3.67 -3.27 -15.52
N LYS A 22 -4.91 -3.69 -15.26
CA LYS A 22 -5.22 -4.60 -14.13
C LYS A 22 -4.50 -5.94 -14.25
N ARG A 23 -4.38 -6.50 -15.46
CA ARG A 23 -3.65 -7.76 -15.70
C ARG A 23 -2.16 -7.53 -15.47
N ILE A 24 -1.59 -6.45 -16.01
CA ILE A 24 -0.20 -6.05 -15.81
C ILE A 24 0.14 -5.89 -14.32
N LEU A 25 -0.73 -5.24 -13.54
CA LEU A 25 -0.55 -5.07 -12.09
C LEU A 25 -0.49 -6.40 -11.33
N LYS A 26 -1.35 -7.37 -11.70
CA LYS A 26 -1.31 -8.71 -11.11
C LYS A 26 -0.04 -9.45 -11.51
N THR A 27 0.33 -9.41 -12.78
CA THR A 27 1.58 -10.01 -13.28
C THR A 27 2.81 -9.44 -12.60
N LEU A 28 2.87 -8.12 -12.36
CA LEU A 28 3.94 -7.49 -11.59
C LEU A 28 4.05 -8.10 -10.18
N TYR A 29 2.91 -8.33 -9.53
CA TYR A 29 2.88 -8.91 -8.20
C TYR A 29 3.38 -10.35 -8.19
N ASP A 30 2.95 -11.16 -9.17
CA ASP A 30 3.39 -12.54 -9.31
C ASP A 30 4.91 -12.60 -9.57
N LEU A 31 5.44 -11.72 -10.44
CA LEU A 31 6.88 -11.61 -10.68
C LEU A 31 7.67 -11.16 -9.45
N GLN A 32 7.13 -10.26 -8.63
CA GLN A 32 7.79 -9.85 -7.38
C GLN A 32 7.90 -10.98 -6.37
N ASP A 33 6.89 -11.84 -6.28
CA ASP A 33 6.94 -13.03 -5.43
C ASP A 33 7.98 -14.03 -5.95
N ILE A 34 8.03 -14.26 -7.27
CA ILE A 34 9.08 -15.06 -7.90
C ILE A 34 10.48 -14.48 -7.63
N ARG A 35 10.66 -13.17 -7.83
CA ARG A 35 11.92 -12.46 -7.56
C ARG A 35 12.38 -12.66 -6.13
N LEU A 36 11.50 -12.43 -5.14
CA LEU A 36 11.84 -12.61 -3.72
C LEU A 36 12.28 -14.04 -3.41
N ARG A 37 11.62 -15.05 -3.99
CA ARG A 37 12.01 -16.45 -3.82
C ARG A 37 13.36 -16.75 -4.46
N LEU A 38 13.66 -16.18 -5.63
CA LEU A 38 14.96 -16.31 -6.30
C LEU A 38 16.07 -15.59 -5.53
N GLU A 39 15.83 -14.36 -5.05
CA GLU A 39 16.79 -13.63 -4.20
C GLU A 39 17.17 -14.39 -2.94
N LEU A 40 16.21 -15.06 -2.30
CA LEU A 40 16.51 -15.88 -1.14
C LEU A 40 17.42 -17.07 -1.52
N ARG A 41 17.19 -17.70 -2.67
CA ARG A 41 18.03 -18.81 -3.17
C ARG A 41 19.43 -18.37 -3.60
N THR A 42 19.60 -17.12 -4.01
CA THR A 42 20.93 -16.57 -4.35
C THR A 42 21.69 -16.10 -3.12
N LYS A 43 21.00 -15.51 -2.12
CA LYS A 43 21.63 -14.98 -0.90
C LYS A 43 21.96 -16.05 0.14
N VAL A 44 21.21 -17.15 0.20
CA VAL A 44 21.46 -18.22 1.16
C VAL A 44 22.53 -19.16 0.61
N THR A 45 23.74 -19.05 1.15
CA THR A 45 24.90 -19.87 0.72
C THR A 45 25.40 -20.81 1.80
N LYS A 46 25.10 -20.56 3.09
CA LYS A 46 25.55 -21.41 4.21
C LYS A 46 24.43 -22.35 4.65
N TYR A 47 24.76 -23.64 4.72
CA TYR A 47 23.82 -24.71 5.05
C TYR A 47 24.40 -25.65 6.09
N THR A 48 23.51 -26.35 6.79
CA THR A 48 23.83 -27.57 7.52
C THR A 48 23.55 -28.76 6.61
N LEU A 49 24.50 -29.69 6.53
CA LEU A 49 24.38 -30.94 5.78
C LEU A 49 24.64 -32.12 6.71
N CYS A 50 23.67 -33.01 6.86
CA CYS A 50 23.80 -34.22 7.67
C CYS A 50 23.97 -35.48 6.81
N ARG A 51 24.27 -36.61 7.47
CA ARG A 51 24.43 -37.92 6.79
C ARG A 51 23.18 -38.40 6.04
N ASN A 52 21.99 -37.93 6.42
CA ASN A 52 20.72 -38.24 5.74
C ASN A 52 20.44 -37.28 4.56
N ASN A 53 21.42 -36.49 4.14
CA ASN A 53 21.35 -35.53 3.04
C ASN A 53 20.31 -34.41 3.21
N HIS A 54 19.90 -34.12 4.44
CA HIS A 54 19.12 -32.92 4.73
C HIS A 54 20.01 -31.69 4.59
N LEU A 55 19.65 -30.81 3.67
CA LEU A 55 20.30 -29.52 3.45
C LEU A 55 19.42 -28.41 3.99
N VAL A 56 19.80 -27.83 5.13
CA VAL A 56 18.97 -26.82 5.83
C VAL A 56 19.73 -25.51 5.94
N PRO A 57 19.12 -24.37 5.54
CA PRO A 57 19.72 -23.05 5.70
C PRO A 57 20.24 -22.83 7.13
N LEU A 58 21.47 -22.32 7.24
CA LEU A 58 22.07 -22.06 8.54
C LEU A 58 21.34 -20.91 9.27
N LYS A 59 21.09 -21.07 10.57
CA LYS A 59 20.47 -20.01 11.39
C LYS A 59 21.32 -18.74 11.37
N LYS A 60 20.67 -17.58 11.37
CA LYS A 60 21.34 -16.27 11.29
C LYS A 60 22.39 -16.08 12.39
N GLU A 61 22.10 -16.54 13.60
CA GLU A 61 23.00 -16.49 14.76
C GLU A 61 24.31 -17.26 14.54
N TYR A 62 24.25 -18.37 13.79
CA TYR A 62 25.40 -19.23 13.51
C TYR A 62 26.21 -18.76 12.29
N LEU A 63 25.75 -17.73 11.57
CA LEU A 63 26.52 -17.14 10.47
C LEU A 63 27.77 -16.41 10.97
N THR A 64 27.68 -15.81 12.16
CA THR A 64 28.75 -15.03 12.81
C THR A 64 29.52 -15.84 13.85
N ASN A 65 28.82 -16.62 14.69
CA ASN A 65 29.43 -17.48 15.71
C ASN A 65 28.92 -18.92 15.55
N PRO A 66 29.55 -19.73 14.67
CA PRO A 66 29.14 -21.11 14.47
C PRO A 66 29.47 -21.95 15.72
N PRO A 67 28.56 -22.82 16.18
CA PRO A 67 28.85 -23.72 17.29
C PRO A 67 29.86 -24.80 16.87
N GLU A 68 30.63 -25.31 17.83
CA GLU A 68 31.65 -26.35 17.60
C GLU A 68 31.05 -27.64 17.01
N THR A 69 29.84 -27.98 17.43
CA THR A 69 29.07 -29.10 16.89
C THR A 69 27.72 -28.61 16.41
N VAL A 70 27.31 -29.08 15.22
CA VAL A 70 26.02 -28.72 14.63
C VAL A 70 25.19 -29.99 14.46
N ILE A 71 23.92 -29.92 14.84
CA ILE A 71 22.95 -30.99 14.65
C ILE A 71 21.95 -30.62 13.56
N CYS A 72 21.46 -31.62 12.85
CA CYS A 72 20.42 -31.45 11.85
C CYS A 72 19.09 -31.11 12.54
N PRO A 73 18.43 -29.99 12.20
CA PRO A 73 17.16 -29.62 12.82
C PRO A 73 15.98 -30.52 12.39
N ILE A 74 16.14 -31.31 11.32
CA ILE A 74 15.10 -32.19 10.81
C ILE A 74 15.16 -33.57 11.48
N CYS A 75 16.36 -34.16 11.61
CA CYS A 75 16.51 -35.54 12.08
C CYS A 75 17.43 -35.73 13.29
N GLY A 76 18.01 -34.67 13.85
CA GLY A 76 18.87 -34.73 15.04
C GLY A 76 20.29 -35.32 14.81
N ALA A 77 20.60 -35.83 13.62
CA ALA A 77 21.93 -36.36 13.32
C ALA A 77 23.01 -35.27 13.33
N GLN A 78 24.25 -35.64 13.61
CA GLN A 78 25.40 -34.76 13.45
C GLN A 78 25.46 -34.21 12.02
N ALA A 79 25.66 -32.90 11.90
CA ALA A 79 25.71 -32.17 10.65
C ALA A 79 27.00 -31.36 10.58
N LYS A 80 27.42 -31.08 9.35
CA LYS A 80 28.52 -30.15 9.07
C LYS A 80 27.99 -28.89 8.40
N ILE A 81 28.70 -27.78 8.61
CA ILE A 81 28.41 -26.55 7.88
C ILE A 81 29.07 -26.64 6.52
N VAL A 82 28.31 -26.38 5.47
CA VAL A 82 28.78 -26.33 4.09
C VAL A 82 28.40 -25.00 3.46
N THR A 83 29.25 -24.51 2.58
CA THR A 83 28.95 -23.37 1.72
C THR A 83 28.62 -23.90 0.33
N ILE A 84 27.45 -23.54 -0.18
CA ILE A 84 27.00 -23.87 -1.52
C ILE A 84 26.68 -22.56 -2.22
N GLU A 85 27.43 -22.26 -3.28
CA GLU A 85 27.13 -21.12 -4.13
C GLU A 85 25.86 -21.36 -4.94
N SER A 86 25.13 -20.28 -5.24
CA SER A 86 23.94 -20.39 -6.07
C SER A 86 24.35 -20.77 -7.50
N PRO A 87 23.74 -21.80 -8.12
CA PRO A 87 23.99 -22.12 -9.52
C PRO A 87 23.72 -20.91 -10.42
N LYS A 88 24.56 -20.71 -11.44
CA LYS A 88 24.46 -19.56 -12.37
C LYS A 88 23.06 -19.38 -12.97
N ILE A 89 22.38 -20.47 -13.30
CA ILE A 89 21.01 -20.44 -13.84
C ILE A 89 20.03 -19.72 -12.90
N ILE A 90 20.20 -19.80 -11.58
CA ILE A 90 19.33 -19.11 -10.61
C ILE A 90 19.61 -17.61 -10.61
N SER A 91 20.88 -17.19 -10.64
CA SER A 91 21.25 -15.77 -10.73
C SER A 91 20.83 -15.15 -12.06
N GLU A 92 21.06 -15.84 -13.18
CA GLU A 92 20.62 -15.40 -14.51
C GLU A 92 19.09 -15.26 -14.59
N THR A 93 18.35 -16.22 -14.01
CA THR A 93 16.88 -16.14 -13.92
C THR A 93 16.44 -14.96 -13.05
N LEU A 94 17.12 -14.70 -11.94
CA LEU A 94 16.82 -13.55 -11.07
C LEU A 94 17.00 -12.23 -11.84
N GLU A 95 18.11 -12.07 -12.56
CA GLU A 95 18.39 -10.89 -13.38
C GLU A 95 17.31 -10.67 -14.45
N ALA A 96 16.90 -11.73 -15.16
CA ALA A 96 15.84 -11.66 -16.15
C ALA A 96 14.49 -11.24 -15.53
N VAL A 97 14.14 -11.76 -14.34
CA VAL A 97 12.92 -11.37 -13.63
C VAL A 97 12.98 -9.90 -13.17
N GLU A 98 14.13 -9.43 -12.70
CA GLU A 98 14.34 -8.03 -12.32
C GLU A 98 14.21 -7.07 -13.49
N GLU A 99 14.73 -7.44 -14.66
CA GLU A 99 14.59 -6.67 -15.88
C GLU A 99 13.12 -6.55 -16.29
N LYS A 100 12.38 -7.67 -16.29
CA LYS A 100 10.94 -7.66 -16.59
C LYS A 100 10.12 -6.88 -15.57
N GLU A 101 10.47 -6.94 -14.29
CA GLU A 101 9.85 -6.09 -13.26
C GLU A 101 10.06 -4.60 -13.57
N LYS A 102 11.26 -4.18 -13.98
CA LYS A 102 11.56 -2.80 -14.37
C LYS A 102 10.76 -2.38 -15.61
N GLU A 103 10.67 -3.24 -16.63
CA GLU A 103 9.89 -3.00 -17.85
C GLU A 103 8.40 -2.76 -17.53
N ILE A 104 7.81 -3.63 -16.70
CA ILE A 104 6.41 -3.50 -16.30
C ILE A 104 6.17 -2.22 -15.49
N LYS A 105 7.07 -1.89 -14.56
CA LYS A 105 6.98 -0.63 -13.79
C LYS A 105 7.02 0.59 -14.71
N LYS A 106 7.89 0.61 -15.72
CA LYS A 106 7.96 1.69 -16.72
C LYS A 106 6.63 1.82 -17.48
N ARG A 107 6.02 0.71 -17.88
CA ARG A 107 4.71 0.73 -18.56
C ARG A 107 3.59 1.27 -17.67
N LEU A 108 3.55 0.87 -16.40
CA LEU A 108 2.59 1.40 -15.43
C LEU A 108 2.82 2.90 -15.17
N ALA A 109 4.08 3.33 -15.09
CA ALA A 109 4.44 4.75 -14.97
C ALA A 109 3.96 5.56 -16.18
N SER A 110 4.16 5.05 -17.40
CA SER A 110 3.63 5.68 -18.61
C SER A 110 2.11 5.84 -18.57
N PHE A 111 1.39 4.79 -18.16
CA PHE A 111 -0.07 4.83 -18.04
C PHE A 111 -0.56 5.90 -17.05
N VAL A 112 0.04 5.98 -15.86
CA VAL A 112 -0.44 6.91 -14.83
C VAL A 112 -0.05 8.35 -15.09
N LYS A 113 1.05 8.60 -15.80
CA LYS A 113 1.56 9.96 -16.04
C LYS A 113 0.53 10.86 -16.67
N ASP A 114 -0.37 10.34 -17.52
CA ASP A 114 -1.40 11.12 -18.20
C ASP A 114 -2.71 11.25 -17.41
N GLN A 115 -2.87 10.51 -16.32
CA GLN A 115 -4.11 10.45 -15.55
C GLN A 115 -4.24 11.66 -14.64
N ILE A 116 -5.39 12.36 -14.71
CA ILE A 116 -5.67 13.55 -13.89
C ILE A 116 -5.54 13.26 -12.39
N LEU A 117 -6.00 12.09 -11.95
CA LEU A 117 -5.92 11.67 -10.54
C LEU A 117 -4.48 11.55 -10.06
N TYR A 118 -3.55 11.17 -10.95
CA TYR A 118 -2.14 11.10 -10.62
C TYR A 118 -1.51 12.49 -10.56
N LYS A 119 -1.63 13.28 -11.63
CA LYS A 119 -1.07 14.63 -11.74
C LYS A 119 -1.51 15.56 -10.62
N GLU A 120 -2.81 15.55 -10.31
CA GLU A 120 -3.39 16.54 -9.39
C GLU A 120 -3.29 16.14 -7.92
N TYR A 121 -3.20 14.83 -7.63
CA TYR A 121 -3.29 14.34 -6.26
C TYR A 121 -2.27 13.26 -5.91
N LEU A 122 -2.31 12.08 -6.56
CA LEU A 122 -1.57 10.91 -6.07
C LEU A 122 -0.05 11.10 -6.13
N SER A 123 0.48 11.84 -7.11
CA SER A 123 1.92 12.15 -7.19
C SER A 123 2.40 13.01 -6.02
N LYS A 124 1.52 13.79 -5.40
CA LYS A 124 1.82 14.71 -4.29
C LYS A 124 1.82 14.01 -2.93
N ILE A 125 1.64 12.68 -2.89
CA ILE A 125 1.59 11.89 -1.65
C ILE A 125 2.82 10.98 -1.55
N ARG A 126 3.64 11.20 -0.52
CA ARG A 126 4.78 10.32 -0.25
C ARG A 126 4.31 8.94 0.21
N GLY A 127 4.91 7.91 -0.38
CA GLY A 127 4.48 6.51 -0.19
C GLY A 127 3.47 6.02 -1.23
N VAL A 128 3.01 6.89 -2.15
CA VAL A 128 2.16 6.51 -3.29
C VAL A 128 2.95 6.66 -4.60
N GLY A 129 3.67 5.59 -4.97
CA GLY A 129 4.37 5.52 -6.27
C GLY A 129 3.43 5.16 -7.44
N GLU A 130 3.96 5.15 -8.66
CA GLU A 130 3.22 4.94 -9.91
C GLU A 130 2.46 3.61 -9.93
N VAL A 131 3.05 2.55 -9.40
CA VAL A 131 2.39 1.23 -9.32
C VAL A 131 1.16 1.29 -8.41
N MET A 132 1.27 1.96 -7.27
CA MET A 132 0.15 2.12 -6.35
C MET A 132 -0.91 3.04 -6.96
N ALA A 133 -0.50 4.12 -7.62
CA ALA A 133 -1.41 5.00 -8.33
C ALA A 133 -2.17 4.27 -9.45
N ALA A 134 -1.49 3.44 -10.24
CA ALA A 134 -2.12 2.63 -11.29
C ALA A 134 -3.18 1.69 -10.70
N PHE A 135 -2.89 1.08 -9.55
CA PHE A 135 -3.87 0.28 -8.82
C PHE A 135 -5.07 1.11 -8.36
N LEU A 136 -4.85 2.26 -7.72
CA LEU A 136 -5.92 3.13 -7.24
C LEU A 136 -6.84 3.55 -8.39
N ILE A 137 -6.26 4.04 -9.49
CA ILE A 137 -6.99 4.52 -10.68
C ILE A 137 -7.81 3.41 -11.33
N THR A 138 -7.27 2.19 -11.45
CA THR A 138 -7.93 1.11 -12.21
C THR A 138 -8.85 0.23 -11.38
N PHE A 139 -8.43 -0.15 -10.17
CA PHE A 139 -9.21 -1.01 -9.27
C PHE A 139 -10.14 -0.22 -8.36
N LEU A 140 -9.72 0.96 -7.90
CA LEU A 140 -10.49 1.81 -6.99
C LEU A 140 -11.05 3.05 -7.67
N ASP A 141 -11.35 2.93 -8.96
CA ASP A 141 -12.04 3.97 -9.74
C ASP A 141 -13.24 4.54 -8.96
N PRO A 142 -13.20 5.83 -8.58
CA PRO A 142 -14.19 6.42 -7.69
C PRO A 142 -15.60 6.40 -8.28
N ALA A 143 -15.77 6.34 -9.61
CA ALA A 143 -17.08 6.25 -10.24
C ALA A 143 -17.84 4.96 -9.87
N LYS A 144 -17.13 3.90 -9.47
CA LYS A 144 -17.71 2.60 -9.09
C LYS A 144 -18.27 2.56 -7.68
N PHE A 145 -18.05 3.60 -6.89
CA PHE A 145 -18.42 3.64 -5.48
C PHE A 145 -19.29 4.86 -5.21
N ASP A 146 -20.54 4.67 -4.77
CA ASP A 146 -21.40 5.77 -4.27
C ASP A 146 -20.95 6.27 -2.88
N LYS A 147 -20.25 5.43 -2.11
CA LYS A 147 -19.74 5.75 -0.76
C LYS A 147 -18.35 5.17 -0.56
N VAL A 148 -17.52 5.89 0.21
CA VAL A 148 -16.20 5.41 0.65
C VAL A 148 -16.28 4.08 1.40
N SER A 149 -17.35 3.83 2.15
CA SER A 149 -17.56 2.55 2.85
C SER A 149 -17.68 1.37 1.89
N GLY A 150 -18.21 1.56 0.68
CA GLY A 150 -18.22 0.56 -0.38
C GLY A 150 -16.81 0.25 -0.88
N MET A 151 -15.97 1.28 -1.03
CA MET A 151 -14.55 1.12 -1.39
C MET A 151 -13.78 0.37 -0.29
N TRP A 152 -14.03 0.70 0.99
CA TRP A 152 -13.48 -0.05 2.12
C TRP A 152 -13.94 -1.51 2.13
N LYS A 153 -15.23 -1.79 1.83
CA LYS A 153 -15.74 -3.16 1.74
C LYS A 153 -15.00 -3.94 0.66
N TYR A 154 -14.89 -3.37 -0.55
CA TYR A 154 -14.17 -3.98 -1.67
C TYR A 154 -12.71 -4.30 -1.33
N CYS A 155 -12.04 -3.45 -0.55
CA CYS A 155 -10.67 -3.67 -0.08
C CYS A 155 -10.53 -4.59 1.15
N GLY A 156 -11.63 -5.13 1.71
CA GLY A 156 -11.58 -5.93 2.95
C GLY A 156 -11.24 -5.10 4.21
N LEU A 157 -11.48 -3.79 4.16
CA LEU A 157 -11.28 -2.85 5.26
C LEU A 157 -12.53 -2.62 6.13
N HIS A 158 -13.65 -3.25 5.76
CA HIS A 158 -14.88 -3.26 6.55
C HIS A 158 -14.73 -4.10 7.84
N VAL A 159 -15.72 -4.03 8.72
CA VAL A 159 -15.75 -4.75 10.01
C VAL A 159 -16.98 -5.64 10.02
N VAL A 160 -16.83 -6.90 10.46
CA VAL A 160 -17.90 -7.88 10.67
C VAL A 160 -17.83 -8.28 12.14
N ASN A 161 -18.90 -8.04 12.91
CA ASN A 161 -18.97 -8.36 14.34
C ASN A 161 -17.76 -7.83 15.15
N GLY A 162 -17.38 -6.57 14.93
CA GLY A 162 -16.23 -5.93 15.58
C GLY A 162 -14.85 -6.38 15.08
N LYS A 163 -14.76 -7.33 14.15
CA LYS A 163 -13.49 -7.90 13.66
C LYS A 163 -13.27 -7.66 12.17
N ALA A 164 -12.00 -7.66 11.75
CA ALA A 164 -11.65 -7.62 10.33
C ALA A 164 -12.08 -8.94 9.65
N PRO A 165 -12.66 -8.90 8.44
CA PRO A 165 -13.12 -10.09 7.73
C PRO A 165 -11.95 -11.05 7.47
N ARG A 166 -12.19 -12.36 7.52
CA ARG A 166 -11.22 -13.41 7.22
C ARG A 166 -11.71 -14.25 6.04
N ARG A 167 -10.77 -14.81 5.27
CA ARG A 167 -11.10 -15.79 4.24
C ARG A 167 -11.36 -17.13 4.93
N ILE A 168 -12.40 -17.83 4.53
CA ILE A 168 -12.76 -19.16 5.01
C ILE A 168 -12.64 -20.11 3.83
N ALA A 169 -11.94 -21.24 4.02
CA ALA A 169 -11.77 -22.24 2.96
C ALA A 169 -13.13 -22.74 2.48
N GLY A 170 -13.30 -22.88 1.16
CA GLY A 170 -14.56 -23.30 0.55
C GLY A 170 -15.65 -22.21 0.46
N GLN A 171 -15.45 -21.03 1.06
CA GLN A 171 -16.44 -19.94 1.00
C GLN A 171 -16.00 -18.81 0.06
N LYS A 172 -16.96 -18.29 -0.71
CA LYS A 172 -16.75 -17.09 -1.53
C LYS A 172 -16.55 -15.88 -0.61
N THR A 173 -15.48 -15.13 -0.85
CA THR A 173 -15.21 -13.88 -0.12
C THR A 173 -16.04 -12.73 -0.69
N ASP A 174 -16.44 -11.80 0.18
CA ASP A 174 -17.23 -10.61 -0.16
C ASP A 174 -16.35 -9.37 -0.45
N PHE A 175 -15.03 -9.52 -0.45
CA PHE A 175 -14.05 -8.48 -0.79
C PHE A 175 -13.04 -8.99 -1.82
N ASN A 176 -12.31 -8.10 -2.47
CA ASN A 176 -11.28 -8.46 -3.43
C ASN A 176 -9.94 -8.78 -2.70
N PRO A 177 -9.42 -10.02 -2.76
CA PRO A 177 -8.18 -10.39 -2.06
C PRO A 177 -6.96 -9.59 -2.52
N PHE A 178 -6.86 -9.33 -3.83
CA PHE A 178 -5.76 -8.54 -4.39
C PHE A 178 -5.82 -7.08 -3.90
N ALA A 179 -7.00 -6.47 -3.90
CA ALA A 179 -7.18 -5.12 -3.36
C ALA A 179 -6.79 -5.03 -1.88
N ARG A 180 -7.12 -6.05 -1.08
CA ARG A 180 -6.71 -6.12 0.33
C ARG A 180 -5.19 -6.17 0.50
N VAL A 181 -4.50 -6.95 -0.32
CA VAL A 181 -3.03 -6.99 -0.33
C VAL A 181 -2.44 -5.64 -0.74
N MET A 182 -3.03 -4.98 -1.73
CA MET A 182 -2.59 -3.65 -2.16
C MET A 182 -2.80 -2.59 -1.06
N MET A 183 -3.87 -2.67 -0.28
CA MET A 183 -4.06 -1.80 0.90
C MET A 183 -3.03 -2.02 2.00
N TRP A 184 -2.62 -3.27 2.23
CA TRP A 184 -1.51 -3.55 3.14
C TRP A 184 -0.22 -2.90 2.64
N ARG A 185 0.09 -3.03 1.34
CA ARG A 185 1.29 -2.44 0.73
C ARG A 185 1.28 -0.91 0.74
N LEU A 186 0.14 -0.30 0.46
CA LEU A 186 -0.05 1.15 0.58
C LEU A 186 0.26 1.61 2.01
N GLY A 187 -0.29 0.92 3.00
CA GLY A 187 -0.03 1.20 4.41
C GLY A 187 1.45 1.08 4.78
N GLU A 188 2.14 0.04 4.29
CA GLU A 188 3.60 -0.08 4.48
C GLU A 188 4.38 1.03 3.77
N GLY A 189 4.00 1.38 2.54
CA GLY A 189 4.62 2.48 1.78
C GLY A 189 4.52 3.81 2.51
N ILE A 190 3.32 4.14 3.02
CA ILE A 190 3.09 5.31 3.88
C ILE A 190 3.95 5.22 5.15
N ARG A 191 3.97 4.05 5.80
CA ARG A 191 4.72 3.82 7.04
C ARG A 191 6.24 4.02 6.86
N MET A 192 6.77 3.66 5.70
CA MET A 192 8.22 3.72 5.41
C MET A 192 8.67 5.05 4.81
N GLN A 193 7.86 5.67 3.96
CA GLN A 193 8.27 6.81 3.12
C GLN A 193 7.46 8.09 3.38
N GLY A 194 6.25 7.95 3.94
CA GLY A 194 5.27 9.04 4.01
C GLY A 194 5.70 10.19 4.90
N ARG A 195 5.05 11.34 4.70
CA ARG A 195 5.15 12.52 5.59
C ARG A 195 3.83 12.71 6.33
N SER A 196 2.83 13.32 5.70
CA SER A 196 1.54 13.64 6.31
C SER A 196 0.83 12.39 6.80
N TYR A 197 0.66 11.39 5.95
CA TYR A 197 0.02 10.13 6.36
C TYR A 197 0.88 9.29 7.30
N ARG A 198 2.20 9.47 7.30
CA ARG A 198 3.07 8.84 8.29
C ARG A 198 2.87 9.46 9.67
N PHE A 199 2.77 10.78 9.76
CA PHE A 199 2.43 11.48 10.98
C PHE A 199 1.09 10.98 11.53
N ILE A 200 0.06 10.94 10.69
CA ILE A 200 -1.26 10.41 11.09
C ILE A 200 -1.18 8.95 11.54
N TYR A 201 -0.39 8.12 10.87
CA TYR A 201 -0.13 6.74 11.30
C TYR A 201 0.44 6.69 12.72
N GLU A 202 1.37 7.58 13.07
CA GLU A 202 1.97 7.60 14.40
C GLU A 202 1.00 8.08 15.48
N LEU A 203 0.14 9.06 15.15
CA LEU A 203 -0.97 9.45 16.03
C LEU A 203 -1.89 8.27 16.32
N PHE A 204 -2.33 7.55 15.28
CA PHE A 204 -3.18 6.37 15.45
C PHE A 204 -2.49 5.21 16.17
N LEU A 205 -1.16 5.08 16.02
CA LEU A 205 -0.39 4.09 16.77
C LEU A 205 -0.39 4.41 18.26
N GLN A 206 -0.19 5.69 18.61
CA GLN A 206 -0.20 6.15 19.99
C GLN A 206 -1.59 6.02 20.61
N GLU A 207 -2.64 6.50 19.92
CA GLU A 207 -4.03 6.34 20.34
C GLU A 207 -4.39 4.87 20.56
N SER A 208 -3.91 3.96 19.70
CA SER A 208 -4.16 2.53 19.84
C SER A 208 -3.50 1.96 21.10
N LYS A 209 -2.30 2.41 21.47
CA LYS A 209 -1.60 1.96 22.70
C LYS A 209 -2.33 2.42 23.95
N GLU A 210 -2.84 3.64 23.94
CA GLU A 210 -3.59 4.21 25.07
C GLU A 210 -4.93 3.50 25.28
N LYS A 211 -5.65 3.20 24.19
CA LYS A 211 -6.98 2.57 24.25
C LYS A 211 -6.96 1.07 24.47
N HIS A 212 -5.89 0.40 24.07
CA HIS A 212 -5.78 -1.06 24.10
C HIS A 212 -4.44 -1.49 24.70
N PRO A 213 -4.16 -1.20 25.98
CA PRO A 213 -2.88 -1.53 26.61
C PRO A 213 -2.62 -3.05 26.66
N ASP A 214 -3.66 -3.87 26.49
CA ASP A 214 -3.61 -5.33 26.42
C ASP A 214 -3.11 -5.88 25.07
N TRP A 215 -3.01 -5.04 24.03
CA TRP A 215 -2.62 -5.47 22.71
C TRP A 215 -1.09 -5.61 22.56
N THR A 216 -0.68 -6.59 21.75
CA THR A 216 0.73 -6.68 21.35
C THR A 216 1.11 -5.53 20.42
N MET A 217 2.39 -5.19 20.35
CA MET A 217 2.89 -4.19 19.40
C MET A 217 2.47 -4.49 17.94
N ALA A 218 2.42 -5.77 17.57
CA ALA A 218 1.97 -6.19 16.25
C ALA A 218 0.48 -5.81 16.00
N HIS A 219 -0.39 -5.95 17.00
CA HIS A 219 -1.78 -5.51 16.90
C HIS A 219 -1.87 -3.99 16.72
N HIS A 220 -1.12 -3.21 17.49
CA HIS A 220 -1.07 -1.75 17.37
C HIS A 220 -0.62 -1.28 15.98
N ILE A 221 0.48 -1.85 15.46
CA ILE A 221 0.99 -1.55 14.11
C ILE A 221 -0.07 -1.88 13.06
N ASN A 222 -0.69 -3.06 13.15
CA ASN A 222 -1.72 -3.49 12.21
C ASN A 222 -2.98 -2.60 12.26
N HIS A 223 -3.39 -2.18 13.46
CA HIS A 223 -4.51 -1.28 13.68
C HIS A 223 -4.23 0.10 13.09
N ALA A 224 -3.14 0.74 13.52
CA ALA A 224 -2.71 2.06 13.06
C ALA A 224 -2.61 2.13 11.53
N ARG A 225 -2.00 1.11 10.92
CA ARG A 225 -1.91 0.99 9.45
C ARG A 225 -3.31 0.93 8.83
N ARG A 226 -4.19 0.09 9.36
CA ARG A 226 -5.55 -0.10 8.83
C ARG A 226 -6.35 1.21 8.87
N VAL A 227 -6.33 1.93 9.99
CA VAL A 227 -7.08 3.19 10.11
C VAL A 227 -6.47 4.32 9.26
N THR A 228 -5.13 4.36 9.14
CA THR A 228 -4.45 5.28 8.22
C THR A 228 -4.85 5.05 6.77
N VAL A 229 -4.86 3.79 6.32
CA VAL A 229 -5.27 3.45 4.95
C VAL A 229 -6.74 3.77 4.72
N LYS A 230 -7.61 3.54 5.71
CA LYS A 230 -9.03 3.94 5.60
C LYS A 230 -9.17 5.44 5.44
N LEU A 231 -8.42 6.23 6.21
CA LEU A 231 -8.41 7.70 6.09
C LEU A 231 -7.90 8.14 4.72
N PHE A 232 -6.76 7.60 4.27
CA PHE A 232 -6.25 7.87 2.92
C PHE A 232 -7.29 7.57 1.84
N LEU A 233 -7.99 6.43 1.92
CA LEU A 233 -9.04 6.11 0.95
C LEU A 233 -10.23 7.06 1.02
N SER A 234 -10.56 7.64 2.18
CA SER A 234 -11.54 8.72 2.27
C SER A 234 -11.08 9.95 1.53
N HIS A 235 -9.83 10.37 1.74
CA HIS A 235 -9.27 11.53 1.04
C HIS A 235 -9.17 11.29 -0.47
N TYR A 236 -8.70 10.11 -0.88
CA TYR A 236 -8.67 9.70 -2.28
C TYR A 236 -10.07 9.73 -2.88
N TYR A 237 -11.06 9.14 -2.22
CA TYR A 237 -12.45 9.16 -2.67
C TYR A 237 -12.99 10.59 -2.86
N GLU A 238 -12.74 11.47 -1.89
CA GLU A 238 -13.21 12.85 -1.91
C GLU A 238 -12.57 13.67 -3.03
N VAL A 239 -11.23 13.64 -3.11
CA VAL A 239 -10.46 14.43 -4.08
C VAL A 239 -10.67 13.90 -5.50
N SER A 240 -10.66 12.58 -5.69
CA SER A 240 -10.84 11.99 -7.02
C SER A 240 -12.24 12.24 -7.57
N ARG A 241 -13.27 12.24 -6.73
CA ARG A 241 -14.63 12.60 -7.17
C ARG A 241 -14.75 14.08 -7.50
N ALA A 242 -14.12 14.96 -6.73
CA ALA A 242 -14.06 16.38 -7.07
C ALA A 242 -13.38 16.61 -8.44
N LEU A 243 -12.24 15.96 -8.68
CA LEU A 243 -11.50 16.03 -9.94
C LEU A 243 -12.30 15.53 -11.15
N LEU A 244 -13.16 14.52 -10.95
CA LEU A 244 -13.98 13.93 -12.01
C LEU A 244 -15.38 14.53 -12.12
N GLY A 245 -15.70 15.58 -11.33
CA GLY A 245 -17.04 16.18 -11.32
C GLY A 245 -18.14 15.25 -10.79
N LEU A 246 -17.78 14.23 -10.00
CA LEU A 246 -18.72 13.25 -9.45
C LEU A 246 -19.32 13.74 -8.13
N PRO A 247 -20.60 13.40 -7.82
CA PRO A 247 -21.25 13.85 -6.60
C PRO A 247 -20.55 13.28 -5.37
N ARG A 248 -20.31 14.10 -4.34
CA ARG A 248 -19.62 13.69 -3.11
C ARG A 248 -20.64 13.50 -1.99
N ARG A 249 -20.47 12.43 -1.19
CA ARG A 249 -21.26 12.19 0.02
C ARG A 249 -20.52 12.74 1.22
N ILE A 250 -21.26 13.26 2.20
CA ILE A 250 -20.70 13.73 3.46
C ILE A 250 -20.02 12.56 4.19
N PRO A 251 -18.74 12.68 4.59
CA PRO A 251 -18.03 11.69 5.38
C PRO A 251 -18.77 11.35 6.68
N TYR A 252 -18.89 10.06 6.98
CA TYR A 252 -19.48 9.56 8.23
C TYR A 252 -18.90 10.19 9.52
N PRO A 253 -17.58 10.46 9.63
CA PRO A 253 -17.04 11.15 10.82
C PRO A 253 -17.71 12.49 11.12
N LEU A 254 -18.08 13.27 10.10
CA LEU A 254 -18.77 14.56 10.29
C LEU A 254 -20.19 14.39 10.82
N MET A 255 -20.86 13.29 10.46
CA MET A 255 -22.19 12.97 11.00
C MET A 255 -22.14 12.57 12.48
N LEU A 256 -20.96 12.20 13.00
CA LEU A 256 -20.76 11.81 14.40
C LEU A 256 -20.15 12.94 15.24
N ASN A 257 -19.02 13.49 14.81
CA ASN A 257 -18.29 14.54 15.51
C ASN A 257 -17.34 15.26 14.53
N ARG A 258 -17.56 16.57 14.34
CA ARG A 258 -16.71 17.46 13.51
C ARG A 258 -15.22 17.42 13.87
N GLU A 259 -14.88 17.18 15.13
CA GLU A 259 -13.49 17.08 15.60
C GLU A 259 -12.75 15.87 15.06
N LYS A 260 -13.46 14.82 14.63
CA LYS A 260 -12.84 13.62 14.03
C LYS A 260 -12.59 13.76 12.54
N TYR A 261 -13.08 14.82 11.90
CA TYR A 261 -12.81 15.08 10.49
C TYR A 261 -11.37 15.53 10.29
N ILE A 262 -10.65 14.84 9.41
CA ILE A 262 -9.33 15.23 8.92
C ILE A 262 -9.54 15.51 7.43
N PRO A 263 -9.20 16.72 6.93
CA PRO A 263 -9.33 17.02 5.50
C PRO A 263 -8.26 16.33 4.65
N PRO A 264 -8.47 16.20 3.33
CA PRO A 264 -7.47 15.66 2.41
C PRO A 264 -6.11 16.37 2.49
N LEU A 265 -5.04 15.59 2.64
CA LEU A 265 -3.67 16.08 2.79
C LEU A 265 -2.84 15.85 1.52
N ILE A 266 -1.85 16.71 1.27
CA ILE A 266 -0.75 16.52 0.31
C ILE A 266 0.60 16.79 0.99
N ASP A 267 1.66 16.15 0.50
CA ASP A 267 3.00 16.24 1.10
C ASP A 267 3.93 17.26 0.44
N GLU A 268 3.65 17.59 -0.82
CA GLU A 268 4.42 18.50 -1.66
C GLU A 268 3.83 19.91 -1.67
N GLY A 269 4.66 20.89 -2.01
CA GLY A 269 4.29 22.31 -2.04
C GLY A 269 4.53 23.06 -0.72
N SER A 270 4.52 24.37 -0.85
CA SER A 270 4.49 25.39 0.20
C SER A 270 3.17 25.36 0.99
N LEU A 271 3.12 26.07 2.11
CA LEU A 271 1.89 26.19 2.91
C LEU A 271 0.74 26.80 2.10
N SER A 272 1.01 27.81 1.27
CA SER A 272 -0.01 28.43 0.41
C SER A 272 -0.57 27.44 -0.61
N GLU A 273 0.28 26.67 -1.30
CA GLU A 273 -0.16 25.65 -2.27
C GLU A 273 -0.99 24.55 -1.60
N LYS A 274 -0.65 24.16 -0.37
CA LYS A 274 -1.46 23.21 0.43
C LYS A 274 -2.82 23.79 0.79
N ILE A 275 -2.86 25.07 1.18
CA ILE A 275 -4.12 25.78 1.46
C ILE A 275 -4.98 25.88 0.20
N GLU A 276 -4.40 26.23 -0.95
CA GLU A 276 -5.10 26.24 -2.25
C GLU A 276 -5.64 24.85 -2.60
N PHE A 277 -4.87 23.80 -2.36
CA PHE A 277 -5.34 22.43 -2.52
C PHE A 277 -6.58 22.13 -1.66
N PHE A 278 -6.56 22.53 -0.38
CA PHE A 278 -7.71 22.41 0.51
C PHE A 278 -8.91 23.20 -0.03
N ASP A 279 -8.70 24.49 -0.35
CA ASP A 279 -9.74 25.39 -0.83
C ASP A 279 -10.35 24.89 -2.15
N LYS A 280 -9.59 24.16 -2.97
CA LYS A 280 -10.08 23.54 -4.21
C LYS A 280 -10.85 22.25 -3.94
N TYR A 281 -10.26 21.30 -3.21
CA TYR A 281 -10.73 19.90 -3.22
C TYR A 281 -11.40 19.42 -1.94
N ALA A 282 -11.22 20.09 -0.80
CA ALA A 282 -11.91 19.70 0.43
C ALA A 282 -13.44 19.82 0.24
N LEU A 283 -14.17 18.88 0.84
CA LEU A 283 -15.62 18.87 0.80
C LEU A 283 -16.19 19.94 1.72
N ILE A 284 -15.62 20.08 2.92
CA ILE A 284 -16.01 21.07 3.92
C ILE A 284 -14.98 22.19 3.93
N LYS A 285 -15.43 23.41 3.63
CA LYS A 285 -14.59 24.61 3.48
C LYS A 285 -14.91 25.69 4.52
N GLU A 286 -15.62 25.33 5.58
CA GLU A 286 -15.90 26.23 6.70
C GLU A 286 -14.61 26.66 7.41
N ASP A 287 -14.60 27.85 8.01
CA ASP A 287 -13.41 28.45 8.63
C ASP A 287 -12.76 27.54 9.68
N TRP A 288 -13.56 26.83 10.49
CA TRP A 288 -13.02 25.89 11.47
C TRP A 288 -12.25 24.74 10.82
N ALA A 289 -12.72 24.22 9.69
CA ALA A 289 -12.09 23.11 8.98
C ALA A 289 -10.81 23.59 8.29
N ARG A 290 -10.85 24.81 7.74
CA ARG A 290 -9.69 25.48 7.14
C ARG A 290 -8.60 25.78 8.16
N ASN A 291 -8.95 26.36 9.30
CA ASN A 291 -8.01 26.65 10.39
C ASN A 291 -7.38 25.36 10.92
N LYS A 292 -8.22 24.33 11.15
CA LYS A 292 -7.74 23.00 11.55
C LYS A 292 -6.78 22.38 10.53
N TYR A 293 -7.05 22.54 9.23
CA TYR A 293 -6.14 22.10 8.17
C TYR A 293 -4.79 22.81 8.25
N ILE A 294 -4.80 24.14 8.38
CA ILE A 294 -3.58 24.95 8.47
C ILE A 294 -2.74 24.53 9.67
N ASP A 295 -3.36 24.37 10.83
CA ASP A 295 -2.67 23.96 12.05
C ASP A 295 -2.07 22.56 11.90
N LEU A 296 -2.85 21.61 11.37
CA LEU A 296 -2.37 20.25 11.11
C LEU A 296 -1.16 20.23 10.16
N VAL A 297 -1.20 21.01 9.07
CA VAL A 297 -0.08 21.11 8.12
C VAL A 297 1.17 21.67 8.80
N LYS A 298 1.03 22.73 9.60
CA LYS A 298 2.15 23.32 10.35
C LYS A 298 2.74 22.30 11.34
N THR A 299 1.90 21.57 12.07
CA THR A 299 2.34 20.52 12.99
C THR A 299 3.08 19.40 12.26
N ILE A 300 2.57 18.93 11.12
CA ILE A 300 3.24 17.92 10.28
C ILE A 300 4.60 18.43 9.80
N ASP A 301 4.69 19.68 9.39
CA ASP A 301 5.93 20.26 8.86
C ASP A 301 6.99 20.42 9.94
N GLN A 302 6.59 20.83 11.16
CA GLN A 302 7.46 20.87 12.33
C GLN A 302 7.94 19.48 12.73
N TRP A 303 7.02 18.51 12.85
CA TRP A 303 7.34 17.11 13.17
C TRP A 303 8.25 16.45 12.13
N TRP A 304 8.06 16.75 10.85
CA TRP A 304 8.92 16.19 9.80
C TRP A 304 10.33 16.80 9.83
N SER A 305 10.43 18.09 10.15
CA SER A 305 11.71 18.79 10.24
C SER A 305 12.57 18.31 11.41
N SER A 306 11.96 17.94 12.54
CA SER A 306 12.70 17.42 13.70
C SER A 306 13.30 16.03 13.47
N ARG A 307 12.79 15.26 12.50
CA ARG A 307 13.25 13.91 12.16
C ARG A 307 14.33 13.82 11.09
N LYS A 308 14.61 14.94 10.43
CA LYS A 308 15.69 15.05 9.43
C LYS A 308 17.04 15.41 10.06
N LYS A 309 17.06 15.77 11.35
CA LYS A 309 18.27 15.90 12.16
C LYS A 309 18.61 14.54 12.77
#